data_AF-A0A920QWS2-F1
#
_entry.id   AF-A0A920QWS2-F1
#
_cell.length_a   1.000
_cell.length_b   1.000
_cell.length_c   1.000
_cell.angle_alpha   90.00
_cell.angle_beta   90.00
_cell.angle_gamma   90.00
#
_symmetry.space_group_name_H-M   'P 1'
#
loop_
_entity.id
_entity.type
_entity.pdbx_description
1 polymer ?
#
loop_
_entity_poly.entity_id
_entity_poly.type
_entity_poly.pdbx_seq_one_letter_code
_entity_poly.pdbx_strand_id
1 'polypeptide(L)' 'MKIAIAGAGAIGAYLGAKLVQAGFDVYFIARGPHLEP' A
#
# COMPACT_ATOMS: atom_id res chain seq x y z
N MET A 1 -7.86 -11.34 -5.98
CA MET A 1 -6.38 -11.36 -6.15
C MET A 1 -5.76 -10.57 -4.99
N LYS A 2 -4.66 -11.05 -4.40
CA LYS A 2 -3.97 -10.38 -3.29
C LYS A 2 -2.69 -9.72 -3.80
N ILE A 3 -2.48 -8.46 -3.44
CA ILE A 3 -1.36 -7.63 -3.91
C ILE A 3 -0.57 -7.12 -2.72
N ALA A 4 0.75 -7.31 -2.74
CA ALA A 4 1.65 -6.75 -1.76
C ALA A 4 2.46 -5.60 -2.38
N ILE A 5 2.55 -4.47 -1.68
CA ILE A 5 3.37 -3.31 -2.08
C ILE A 5 4.49 -3.14 -1.06
N ALA A 6 5.74 -3.27 -1.51
CA ALA A 6 6.92 -3.02 -0.69
C ALA A 6 7.17 -1.50 -0.59
N GLY A 7 6.82 -0.92 0.55
CA GLY A 7 6.96 0.50 0.86
C GLY A 7 5.66 1.30 0.70
N ALA A 8 5.37 2.14 1.69
CA ALA A 8 4.21 3.05 1.71
C ALA A 8 4.62 4.53 1.56
N GLY A 9 5.64 4.79 0.73
CA GLY A 9 6.00 6.15 0.31
C GLY A 9 5.10 6.68 -0.81
N ALA A 10 5.39 7.86 -1.35
CA ALA A 10 4.51 8.58 -2.29
C ALA A 10 3.89 7.72 -3.41
N ILE A 11 4.71 7.00 -4.17
CA ILE A 11 4.24 6.21 -5.31
C ILE A 11 3.54 4.92 -4.86
N GLY A 12 4.12 4.21 -3.88
CA GLY A 12 3.54 2.97 -3.35
C GLY A 12 2.13 3.23 -2.80
N ALA A 13 1.99 4.28 -1.99
CA ALA A 13 0.71 4.68 -1.40
C ALA A 13 -0.31 5.10 -2.47
N TYR A 14 0.10 5.90 -3.47
CA TYR A 14 -0.81 6.34 -4.53
C TYR A 14 -1.33 5.17 -5.39
N LEU A 15 -0.45 4.28 -5.81
CA LEU A 15 -0.82 3.09 -6.58
C LEU A 15 -1.67 2.14 -5.76
N GLY A 16 -1.28 1.88 -4.51
CA GLY A 16 -2.05 1.02 -3.61
C GLY A 16 -3.44 1.59 -3.32
N ALA A 17 -3.59 2.90 -3.14
CA ALA A 17 -4.90 3.53 -2.99
C ALA A 17 -5.79 3.33 -4.22
N LYS A 18 -5.23 3.42 -5.44
CA LYS A 18 -5.99 3.11 -6.66
C LYS A 18 -6.37 1.64 -6.76
N LEU A 19 -5.50 0.73 -6.34
CA LEU A 19 -5.77 -0.70 -6.34
C LEU A 19 -6.86 -1.07 -5.33
N VAL A 20 -6.85 -0.44 -4.14
CA VAL A 20 -7.94 -0.56 -3.16
C VAL A 20 -9.25 -0.05 -3.74
N GLN A 21 -9.25 1.11 -4.41
CA GLN A 21 -10.45 1.66 -5.07
C GLN A 21 -10.99 0.74 -6.18
N ALA A 22 -10.11 0.01 -6.87
CA ALA A 22 -10.50 -0.97 -7.88
C ALA A 22 -10.98 -2.31 -7.29
N GLY A 23 -11.07 -2.44 -5.96
CA GLY A 23 -11.60 -3.63 -5.28
C GLY A 23 -10.59 -4.74 -5.06
N PHE A 24 -9.29 -4.46 -5.17
CA PHE A 24 -8.24 -5.44 -4.87
C PHE A 24 -7.92 -5.50 -3.36
N ASP A 25 -7.52 -6.69 -2.91
CA ASP A 25 -7.00 -6.89 -1.56
C ASP A 25 -5.51 -6.52 -1.55
N VAL A 26 -5.18 -5.38 -0.94
CA VAL A 26 -3.85 -4.75 -0.99
C VAL A 26 -3.23 -4.68 0.40
N TYR A 27 -2.00 -5.17 0.53
CA TYR A 27 -1.21 -5.11 1.76
C TYR A 27 0.06 -4.29 1.53
N PHE A 28 0.37 -3.40 2.46
CA PHE A 28 1.61 -2.63 2.43
C PHE A 28 2.65 -3.22 3.38
N ILE A 29 3.87 -3.38 2.89
CA ILE A 29 5.04 -3.70 3.72
C ILE A 29 5.74 -2.37 4.00
N ALA A 30 5.44 -1.77 5.14
CA ALA A 30 6.00 -0.49 5.58
C ALA A 30 7.03 -0.66 6.70
N ARG A 31 7.74 0.41 7.03
CA ARG A 31 8.68 0.49 8.16
C ARG A 31 8.76 1.92 8.70
N GLY A 32 9.12 2.08 9.97
CA GLY A 32 9.29 3.37 10.61
C GLY A 32 8.00 4.21 10.59
N PRO A 33 8.07 5.53 10.33
CA PRO A 33 6.90 6.43 10.41
C PRO A 33 5.74 6.11 9.46
N HIS A 34 5.93 5.24 8.46
CA HIS A 34 4.83 4.79 7.59
C HIS A 34 4.12 3.52 8.11
N LEU A 35 4.69 2.85 9.12
CA LEU A 35 4.10 1.66 9.76
C LEU A 35 3.45 2.00 11.11
N GLU A 36 3.94 3.04 11.77
CA GLU A 36 3.50 3.49 13.09
C GLU A 36 2.69 4.81 12.96
N PRO A 37 1.73 5.07 13.87
CA PRO A 37 0.77 6.18 13.77
C PRO A 37 1.37 7.58 13.92
#